data_AF-A0AAX1EZP0-F1
#
_entry.id   AF-A0AAX1EZP0-F1
#
_cell.length_a   1.000
_cell.length_b   1.000
_cell.length_c   1.000
_cell.angle_alpha   90.00
_cell.angle_beta   90.00
_cell.angle_gamma   90.00
#
_symmetry.space_group_name_H-M   'P 1'
#
loop_
_entity.id
_entity.type
_entity.pdbx_description
1 polymer ?
#
loop_
_entity_poly.entity_id
_entity_poly.type
_entity_poly.pdbx_seq_one_letter_code
_entity_poly.pdbx_strand_id
1 'polypeptide(L)'
;MKHLIFLLLALSQQLWAANNNDIDIKKLENQRAFIGQINQCMNPNQLDEFIKKAIQNTSDQEKRSKYAGVLEELIKYNPSCFIASINKLDNKNCKQVEASYINEPHFYPREDLKTSLRQTKDFSKSCLAS
;
A
#
# COMPACT_ATOMS: atom_id res chain seq x y z
N MET A 1 56.65 -0.62 -22.40
CA MET A 1 55.62 0.10 -21.62
C MET A 1 54.94 1.20 -22.46
N LYS A 2 54.34 0.87 -23.61
CA LYS A 2 53.57 1.84 -24.44
C LYS A 2 52.24 1.30 -24.98
N HIS A 3 51.97 0.00 -24.80
CA HIS A 3 50.73 -0.63 -25.28
C HIS A 3 49.69 -0.89 -24.17
N LEU A 4 50.02 -0.61 -22.90
CA LEU A 4 49.09 -0.82 -21.78
C LEU A 4 48.16 0.38 -21.52
N ILE A 5 48.41 1.53 -22.15
CA ILE A 5 47.63 2.76 -21.94
C ILE A 5 46.42 2.85 -22.88
N PHE A 6 46.41 2.09 -23.99
CA PHE A 6 45.35 2.17 -24.98
C PHE A 6 44.10 1.33 -24.66
N LEU A 7 44.15 0.45 -23.66
CA LEU A 7 43.04 -0.44 -23.29
C LEU A 7 42.11 0.12 -22.20
N LEU A 8 42.46 1.25 -21.58
CA LEU A 8 41.67 1.88 -20.52
C LEU A 8 40.71 2.97 -21.02
N LEU A 9 40.71 3.28 -22.32
CA LEU A 9 39.88 4.34 -22.91
C LEU A 9 38.66 3.83 -23.70
N ALA A 10 38.47 2.51 -23.81
CA ALA A 10 37.37 1.92 -24.58
C ALA A 10 36.16 1.46 -23.73
N LEU A 11 36.18 1.67 -22.40
CA LEU A 11 35.12 1.18 -21.49
C LEU A 11 34.21 2.28 -20.92
N SER A 12 34.34 3.54 -21.34
CA SER A 12 33.56 4.66 -20.78
C SER A 12 32.32 5.05 -21.60
N GLN A 13 31.90 4.24 -22.56
CA GLN A 13 30.66 4.42 -23.32
C GLN A 13 29.96 3.04 -23.29
N GLN A 14 28.77 2.80 -22.74
CA GLN A 14 27.56 3.60 -22.69
C GLN A 14 26.71 3.11 -21.50
N LEU A 15 26.55 3.93 -20.46
CA LEU A 15 25.48 3.79 -19.48
C LEU A 15 24.70 5.10 -19.45
N TRP A 16 24.05 5.40 -20.58
CA TRP A 16 22.92 6.32 -20.60
C TRP A 16 21.68 5.44 -20.61
N ALA A 17 21.36 4.86 -19.45
CA ALA A 17 19.98 4.49 -19.19
C ALA A 17 19.20 5.80 -19.19
N ALA A 18 18.58 6.14 -20.32
CA ALA A 18 17.61 7.21 -20.39
C ALA A 18 16.41 6.78 -19.55
N ASN A 19 16.47 7.04 -18.24
CA ASN A 19 15.32 6.92 -17.37
C ASN A 19 14.33 8.00 -17.77
N ASN A 20 13.28 7.59 -18.49
CA ASN A 20 12.14 8.44 -18.81
C ASN A 20 11.34 8.68 -17.51
N ASN A 21 11.88 9.51 -16.63
CA ASN A 21 11.28 9.89 -15.35
C ASN A 21 10.26 11.01 -15.54
N ASP A 22 9.32 10.86 -16.46
CA ASP A 22 8.22 11.81 -16.55
C ASP A 22 7.33 11.61 -15.31
N ILE A 23 7.46 12.51 -14.34
CA ILE A 23 6.67 12.49 -13.13
C ILE A 23 5.28 13.00 -13.48
N ASP A 24 4.31 12.10 -13.53
CA ASP A 24 2.90 12.46 -13.72
C ASP A 24 2.37 13.14 -12.45
N ILE A 25 2.51 14.47 -12.40
CA ILE A 25 2.05 15.32 -11.30
C ILE A 25 0.55 15.14 -11.04
N LYS A 26 -0.25 15.01 -12.10
CA LYS A 26 -1.71 14.85 -11.99
C LYS A 26 -2.07 13.53 -11.31
N LYS A 27 -1.35 12.46 -11.63
CA LYS A 27 -1.49 11.17 -10.94
C LYS A 27 -1.12 11.28 -9.47
N LEU A 28 -0.04 11.98 -9.12
CA LEU A 28 0.35 12.20 -7.72
C LEU A 28 -0.67 13.03 -6.94
N GLU A 29 -1.21 14.09 -7.55
CA GLU A 29 -2.27 14.91 -6.95
C GLU A 29 -3.54 14.09 -6.70
N ASN A 30 -3.95 13.26 -7.66
CA ASN A 30 -5.10 12.37 -7.51
C ASN A 30 -4.88 11.35 -6.38
N GLN A 31 -3.68 10.78 -6.28
CA GLN A 31 -3.32 9.87 -5.18
C GLN A 31 -3.37 10.58 -3.83
N ARG A 32 -2.80 11.79 -3.74
CA ARG A 32 -2.83 12.60 -2.52
C ARG A 32 -4.26 12.97 -2.10
N ALA A 33 -5.09 13.39 -3.06
CA ALA A 33 -6.49 13.73 -2.80
C ALA A 33 -7.28 12.51 -2.31
N PHE A 34 -7.05 11.35 -2.94
CA PHE A 34 -7.65 10.08 -2.53
C PHE A 34 -7.26 9.67 -1.11
N ILE A 35 -5.96 9.69 -0.79
CA ILE A 35 -5.45 9.39 0.56
C ILE A 35 -6.04 10.37 1.57
N GLY A 36 -6.10 11.67 1.24
CA GLY A 36 -6.73 12.68 2.09
C GLY A 36 -8.20 12.38 2.39
N GLN A 37 -8.98 12.01 1.37
CA GLN A 37 -10.39 11.65 1.54
C GLN A 37 -10.59 10.36 2.34
N ILE A 38 -9.73 9.36 2.16
CA ILE A 38 -9.74 8.12 2.93
C ILE A 38 -9.38 8.37 4.39
N ASN A 39 -8.31 9.13 4.64
CA ASN A 39 -7.87 9.49 5.99
C ASN A 39 -8.90 10.35 6.73
N GLN A 40 -9.83 11.00 6.02
CA GLN A 40 -10.96 11.73 6.61
C GLN A 40 -12.28 10.95 6.53
N CYS A 41 -12.25 9.73 5.97
CA CYS A 41 -13.40 8.84 5.84
C CYS A 41 -14.57 9.43 5.06
N MET A 42 -14.29 10.39 4.18
CA MET A 42 -15.30 11.21 3.51
C MET A 42 -16.06 10.45 2.44
N ASN A 43 -15.45 9.41 1.86
CA ASN A 43 -16.03 8.66 0.75
C ASN A 43 -15.99 7.13 1.02
N PRO A 44 -16.92 6.61 1.83
CA PRO A 44 -16.94 5.20 2.21
C PRO A 44 -17.10 4.26 1.01
N ASN A 45 -17.87 4.64 -0.02
CA ASN A 45 -18.06 3.80 -1.20
C ASN A 45 -16.76 3.64 -1.99
N GLN A 46 -15.97 4.72 -2.10
CA GLN A 46 -14.68 4.67 -2.79
C GLN A 46 -13.66 3.84 -2.01
N LEU A 47 -13.68 3.89 -0.69
CA LEU A 47 -12.86 3.03 0.17
C LEU A 47 -13.28 1.55 0.05
N ASP A 48 -14.57 1.26 0.04
CA ASP A 48 -15.07 -0.11 -0.16
C ASP A 48 -14.60 -0.69 -1.51
N GLU A 49 -14.73 0.08 -2.60
CA GLU A 49 -14.24 -0.32 -3.92
C GLU A 49 -12.71 -0.46 -3.97
N PHE A 50 -11.98 0.39 -3.25
CA PHE A 50 -10.54 0.25 -3.12
C PHE A 50 -10.15 -1.06 -2.42
N ILE A 51 -10.82 -1.41 -1.31
CA ILE A 51 -10.58 -2.65 -0.57
C ILE A 51 -10.93 -3.88 -1.44
N LYS A 52 -12.03 -3.86 -2.19
CA LYS A 52 -12.37 -4.95 -3.14
C LYS A 52 -11.26 -5.16 -4.17
N LYS A 53 -10.74 -4.07 -4.75
CA LYS A 53 -9.62 -4.16 -5.70
C LYS A 53 -8.34 -4.65 -5.05
N ALA A 54 -8.07 -4.25 -3.80
CA ALA A 54 -6.93 -4.75 -3.03
C ALA A 54 -7.01 -6.28 -2.89
N ILE A 55 -8.15 -6.81 -2.45
CA ILE A 55 -8.41 -8.25 -2.31
C ILE A 55 -8.14 -9.01 -3.62
N GLN A 56 -8.67 -8.50 -4.74
CA GLN A 56 -8.51 -9.10 -6.07
C GLN A 56 -7.04 -9.17 -6.54
N ASN A 57 -6.15 -8.34 -6.00
CA ASN A 57 -4.76 -8.22 -6.43
C ASN A 57 -3.74 -8.70 -5.37
N THR A 58 -4.18 -9.44 -4.36
CA THR A 58 -3.30 -9.95 -3.28
C THR A 58 -2.23 -10.94 -3.74
N SER A 59 -2.41 -11.62 -4.88
CA SER A 59 -1.43 -12.54 -5.48
C SER A 59 -0.34 -11.84 -6.31
N ASP A 60 -0.60 -10.61 -6.74
CA ASP A 60 0.34 -9.79 -7.52
C ASP A 60 1.14 -8.94 -6.54
N GLN A 61 2.42 -9.26 -6.36
CA GLN A 61 3.26 -8.62 -5.35
C GLN A 61 3.37 -7.10 -5.56
N GLU A 62 3.57 -6.66 -6.80
CA GLU A 62 3.72 -5.24 -7.12
C GLU A 62 2.44 -4.47 -6.81
N LYS A 63 1.28 -5.01 -7.21
CA LYS A 63 -0.01 -4.39 -6.92
C LYS A 63 -0.34 -4.47 -5.44
N ARG A 64 -0.07 -5.59 -4.77
CA ARG A 64 -0.28 -5.73 -3.33
C ARG A 64 0.46 -4.65 -2.56
N SER A 65 1.74 -4.40 -2.88
CA SER A 65 2.51 -3.29 -2.29
C SER A 65 1.87 -1.92 -2.55
N LYS A 66 1.30 -1.67 -3.74
CA LYS A 66 0.59 -0.40 -4.00
C LYS A 66 -0.66 -0.22 -3.11
N TYR A 67 -1.44 -1.28 -2.93
CA TYR A 67 -2.62 -1.25 -2.05
C TYR A 67 -2.23 -1.15 -0.57
N ALA A 68 -1.17 -1.82 -0.17
CA ALA A 68 -0.63 -1.81 1.18
C ALA A 68 -0.35 -0.39 1.69
N GLY A 69 0.19 0.49 0.84
CA GLY A 69 0.50 1.87 1.25
C GLY A 69 -0.71 2.62 1.79
N VAL A 70 -1.85 2.53 1.10
CA VAL A 70 -3.08 3.20 1.53
C VAL A 70 -3.75 2.46 2.68
N LEU A 71 -3.82 1.13 2.63
CA LEU A 71 -4.50 0.35 3.68
C LEU A 71 -3.77 0.46 5.02
N GLU A 72 -2.45 0.35 5.03
CA GLU A 72 -1.66 0.42 6.26
C GLU A 72 -1.63 1.84 6.83
N GLU A 73 -1.57 2.87 5.99
CA GLU A 73 -1.70 4.27 6.43
C GLU A 73 -3.07 4.52 7.07
N LEU A 74 -4.14 4.04 6.42
CA LEU A 74 -5.50 4.13 6.95
C LEU A 74 -5.64 3.37 8.27
N ILE A 75 -5.07 2.16 8.39
CA ILE A 75 -5.06 1.42 9.66
C ILE A 75 -4.28 2.17 10.73
N LYS A 76 -3.12 2.75 10.39
CA LYS A 76 -2.26 3.42 11.36
C LYS A 76 -2.92 4.67 11.94
N TYR A 77 -3.50 5.50 11.08
CA TYR A 77 -3.95 6.85 11.44
C TYR A 77 -5.45 7.03 11.52
N ASN A 78 -6.25 6.18 10.87
CA ASN A 78 -7.71 6.23 10.98
C ASN A 78 -8.37 4.83 10.99
N PRO A 79 -8.02 3.99 11.99
CA PRO A 79 -8.46 2.60 12.06
C PRO A 79 -9.98 2.41 12.13
N SER A 80 -10.73 3.39 12.66
CA SER A 80 -12.20 3.37 12.70
C SER A 80 -12.82 3.21 11.30
N CYS A 81 -12.25 3.86 10.30
CA CYS A 81 -12.81 3.88 8.95
C CYS A 81 -12.44 2.65 8.15
N PHE A 82 -11.25 2.11 8.42
CA PHE A 82 -10.90 0.78 7.98
C PHE A 82 -11.86 -0.27 8.56
N ILE A 83 -12.08 -0.26 9.89
CA ILE A 83 -13.00 -1.19 10.57
C ILE A 83 -14.43 -1.10 10.02
N ALA A 84 -14.93 0.12 9.79
CA ALA A 84 -16.26 0.32 9.21
C ALA A 84 -16.40 -0.30 7.80
N SER A 85 -15.32 -0.31 7.01
CA SER A 85 -15.34 -0.82 5.64
C SER A 85 -15.15 -2.34 5.59
N ILE A 86 -14.21 -2.89 6.37
CA ILE A 86 -13.97 -4.34 6.41
C ILE A 86 -15.15 -5.12 7.00
N ASN A 87 -15.95 -4.51 7.90
CA ASN A 87 -17.12 -5.16 8.50
C ASN A 87 -18.25 -5.42 7.50
N LYS A 88 -18.17 -4.83 6.30
CA LYS A 88 -19.10 -5.11 5.19
C LYS A 88 -18.68 -6.34 4.38
N LEU A 89 -17.46 -6.84 4.57
CA LEU A 89 -16.95 -8.00 3.86
C LEU A 89 -17.49 -9.30 4.47
N ASP A 90 -17.60 -10.34 3.66
CA ASP A 90 -17.74 -11.70 4.18
C ASP A 90 -16.45 -12.15 4.91
N ASN A 91 -16.57 -13.21 5.70
CA ASN A 91 -15.46 -13.71 6.53
C ASN A 91 -14.22 -14.10 5.69
N LYS A 92 -14.42 -14.66 4.49
CA LYS A 92 -13.32 -15.08 3.61
C LYS A 92 -12.52 -13.86 3.16
N ASN A 93 -13.19 -12.84 2.67
CA ASN A 93 -12.59 -11.61 2.22
C ASN A 93 -11.94 -10.83 3.36
N CYS A 94 -12.56 -10.82 4.55
CA CYS A 94 -11.93 -10.21 5.72
C CYS A 94 -10.62 -10.91 6.12
N LYS A 95 -10.60 -12.25 6.20
CA LYS A 95 -9.37 -13.01 6.50
C LYS A 95 -8.30 -12.84 5.43
N GLN A 96 -8.70 -12.65 4.17
CA GLN A 96 -7.75 -12.35 3.10
C GLN A 96 -7.09 -10.96 3.28
N VAL A 97 -7.85 -9.94 3.68
CA VAL A 97 -7.30 -8.62 4.03
C VAL A 97 -6.35 -8.74 5.23
N GLU A 98 -6.77 -9.45 6.28
CA GLU A 98 -5.96 -9.68 7.48
C GLU A 98 -4.62 -10.33 7.14
N ALA A 99 -4.64 -11.43 6.39
CA ALA A 99 -3.43 -12.13 5.98
C ALA A 99 -2.50 -11.24 5.13
N SER A 100 -3.06 -10.51 4.16
CA SER A 100 -2.27 -9.84 3.12
C SER A 100 -1.75 -8.46 3.50
N TYR A 101 -2.39 -7.77 4.44
CA TYR A 101 -2.10 -6.35 4.74
C TYR A 101 -1.89 -6.06 6.23
N ILE A 102 -2.29 -6.96 7.13
CA ILE A 102 -2.10 -6.80 8.57
C ILE A 102 -1.02 -7.76 9.08
N ASN A 103 -1.13 -9.05 8.72
CA ASN A 103 -0.15 -10.04 9.12
C ASN A 103 1.12 -9.94 8.25
N GLU A 104 1.02 -9.70 6.94
CA GLU A 104 2.21 -9.48 6.10
C GLU A 104 2.27 -8.05 5.54
N PRO A 105 2.45 -7.02 6.41
CA PRO A 105 2.48 -5.63 5.97
C PRO A 105 3.77 -5.31 5.21
N HIS A 106 3.72 -4.23 4.43
CA HIS A 106 4.79 -3.76 3.57
C HIS A 106 5.50 -2.52 4.11
N PHE A 107 4.80 -1.59 4.74
CA PHE A 107 5.34 -0.27 5.13
C PHE A 107 5.37 -0.02 6.63
N TYR A 108 4.44 -0.61 7.38
CA TYR A 108 4.35 -0.45 8.83
C TYR A 108 4.62 -1.77 9.56
N PRO A 109 5.21 -1.73 10.77
CA PRO A 109 5.34 -2.93 11.59
C PRO A 109 3.96 -3.56 11.88
N ARG A 110 3.88 -4.89 11.81
CA ARG A 110 2.65 -5.66 12.12
C ARG A 110 2.03 -5.24 13.46
N GLU A 111 2.85 -5.14 14.51
CA GLU A 111 2.36 -4.81 15.85
C GLU A 111 1.87 -3.36 15.97
N ASP A 112 2.44 -2.44 15.19
CA ASP A 112 1.96 -1.06 15.11
C ASP A 112 0.54 -1.01 14.55
N LEU A 113 0.29 -1.73 13.45
CA LEU A 113 -1.03 -1.83 12.84
C LEU A 113 -2.04 -2.50 13.78
N LYS A 114 -1.65 -3.62 14.41
CA LYS A 114 -2.49 -4.33 15.38
C LYS A 114 -2.80 -3.46 16.59
N THR A 115 -1.87 -2.62 17.04
CA THR A 115 -2.10 -1.69 18.14
C THR A 115 -3.14 -0.64 17.77
N SER A 116 -3.00 0.01 16.61
CA SER A 116 -4.01 0.99 16.13
C SER A 116 -5.40 0.37 16.02
N LEU A 117 -5.50 -0.86 15.50
CA LEU A 117 -6.77 -1.59 15.41
C LEU A 117 -7.36 -1.87 16.80
N ARG A 118 -6.60 -2.49 17.70
CA ARG A 118 -7.08 -2.90 19.04
C ARG A 118 -7.57 -1.73 19.90
N GLN A 119 -7.02 -0.53 19.72
CA GLN A 119 -7.44 0.68 20.44
C GLN A 119 -8.75 1.28 19.92
N THR A 120 -9.27 0.77 18.80
CA THR A 120 -10.49 1.28 18.18
C THR A 120 -11.74 0.67 18.82
N LYS A 121 -12.71 1.52 19.19
CA LYS A 121 -13.93 1.16 19.94
C LYS A 121 -14.68 -0.06 19.39
N ASP A 122 -14.78 -0.18 18.06
CA ASP A 122 -15.55 -1.24 17.41
C ASP A 122 -14.69 -2.43 16.92
N PHE A 123 -13.41 -2.47 17.28
CA PHE A 123 -12.52 -3.56 16.89
C PHE A 123 -13.01 -4.92 17.39
N SER A 124 -13.45 -5.02 18.65
CA SER A 124 -13.90 -6.28 19.27
C SER A 124 -15.12 -6.90 18.58
N LYS A 125 -15.87 -6.11 17.80
CA LYS A 125 -17.01 -6.56 17.00
C LYS A 125 -16.66 -6.79 15.53
N SER A 126 -15.44 -6.45 15.14
CA SER A 126 -14.99 -6.57 13.76
C SER A 126 -14.64 -8.01 13.42
N CYS A 127 -14.64 -8.32 12.12
CA CYS A 127 -14.19 -9.62 11.62
C CYS A 127 -12.70 -9.91 11.91
N LEU A 128 -11.92 -8.92 12.36
CA LEU A 128 -10.51 -9.04 12.74
C LEU A 128 -10.28 -9.39 14.22
N ALA A 129 -11.32 -9.39 15.06
CA ALA A 129 -11.19 -9.76 16.46
C ALA A 129 -11.23 -11.28 16.70
N SER A 130 -11.25 -12.08 15.62
CA SER A 130 -11.40 -13.53 15.62
C SER A 130 -10.08 -14.29 15.55
#